data_AF-A0A356CSC0-F1
#
_entry.id   AF-A0A356CSC0-F1
#
_cell.length_a   1.000
_cell.length_b   1.000
_cell.length_c   1.000
_cell.angle_alpha   90.00
_cell.angle_beta   90.00
_cell.angle_gamma   90.00
#
_symmetry.space_group_name_H-M   'P 1'
#
loop_
_entity.id
_entity.type
_entity.pdbx_description
1 polymer ?
#
loop_
_entity_poly.entity_id
_entity_poly.type
_entity_poly.pdbx_seq_one_letter_code
_entity_poly.pdbx_strand_id
1 'polypeptide(L)' 'GQLKLEAHYKDGKEHGSFTQWFDNGAKRSEANFKEGKKEGYEIYYEKNGDIKSKTLYQDGMPVK' A
#
# COMPACT_ATOMS: atom_id res chain seq x y z
N GLY A 1 -5.07 9.89 -10.84
CA GLY A 1 -5.43 8.85 -9.87
C GLY A 1 -5.61 9.46 -8.51
N GLN A 2 -6.73 9.16 -7.84
CA GLN A 2 -7.01 9.66 -6.50
C GLN A 2 -6.21 8.82 -5.49
N LEU A 3 -5.36 9.45 -4.69
CA LEU A 3 -4.78 8.84 -3.51
C LEU A 3 -5.75 9.05 -2.35
N LYS A 4 -6.33 7.98 -1.84
CA LYS A 4 -7.00 7.99 -0.52
C LYS A 4 -6.06 7.30 0.46
N LEU A 5 -5.26 8.10 1.12
CA LEU A 5 -4.44 7.65 2.23
C LEU A 5 -5.37 7.40 3.43
N GLU A 6 -5.63 6.14 3.77
CA GLU A 6 -6.20 5.76 5.07
C GLU A 6 -5.06 5.40 6.05
N ALA A 7 -3.91 6.08 5.91
CA ALA A 7 -2.86 6.03 6.89
C ALA A 7 -3.14 7.12 7.92
N HIS A 8 -3.34 6.70 9.15
CA HIS A 8 -3.33 7.58 10.30
C HIS A 8 -1.86 7.85 10.64
N TYR A 9 -1.48 9.12 10.72
CA TYR A 9 -0.20 9.45 11.34
C TYR A 9 -0.33 9.19 12.84
N LYS A 10 0.37 8.17 13.34
CA LYS A 10 0.49 7.92 14.78
C LYS A 10 1.86 8.42 15.22
N ASP A 11 1.88 9.42 16.11
CA ASP A 11 3.11 10.03 16.63
C ASP A 11 4.05 10.59 15.52
N GLY A 12 3.47 11.17 14.47
CA GLY A 12 4.22 11.73 13.34
C GLY A 12 4.77 10.69 12.36
N LYS A 13 4.44 9.40 12.53
CA LYS A 13 4.84 8.31 11.65
C LYS A 13 3.64 7.72 10.92
N GLU A 14 3.86 7.28 9.69
CA GLU A 14 2.83 6.61 8.89
C GLU A 14 2.40 5.31 9.56
N HIS A 15 1.09 5.17 9.81
CA HIS A 15 0.51 3.99 10.44
C HIS A 15 -0.86 3.67 9.80
N GLY A 16 -1.05 2.43 9.38
CA GLY A 16 -2.30 1.97 8.75
C GLY A 16 -2.18 1.67 7.26
N SER A 17 -3.33 1.56 6.61
CA SER A 17 -3.44 1.04 5.25
C SER A 17 -3.34 2.16 4.22
N PHE A 18 -2.43 2.01 3.28
CA PHE A 18 -2.29 2.84 2.11
C PHE A 18 -3.00 2.18 0.94
N THR A 19 -3.84 2.92 0.22
CA THR A 19 -4.37 2.47 -1.07
C THR A 19 -4.27 3.61 -2.07
N GLN A 20 -3.98 3.27 -3.32
CA GLN A 20 -3.98 4.20 -4.43
C GLN A 20 -4.93 3.66 -5.50
N TRP A 21 -5.63 4.57 -6.18
CA TRP A 21 -6.56 4.24 -7.25
C TRP A 21 -6.14 4.89 -8.56
N PHE A 22 -6.47 4.22 -9.65
CA PHE A 22 -6.46 4.78 -10.99
C PHE A 22 -7.62 5.79 -11.14
N ASP A 23 -7.56 6.62 -12.18
CA ASP A 23 -8.61 7.60 -12.49
C ASP A 23 -9.97 6.97 -12.81
N ASN A 24 -9.99 5.68 -13.21
CA ASN A 24 -11.21 4.90 -13.42
C ASN A 24 -11.80 4.34 -12.11
N GLY A 25 -11.21 4.63 -10.94
CA GLY A 25 -11.63 4.11 -9.65
C GLY A 25 -11.18 2.68 -9.34
N ALA A 26 -10.44 2.02 -10.23
CA ALA A 26 -9.84 0.71 -9.94
C ALA A 26 -8.65 0.87 -8.97
N LYS A 27 -8.43 -0.11 -8.10
CA LYS A 27 -7.25 -0.14 -7.24
C LYS A 27 -5.99 -0.20 -8.11
N ARG A 28 -5.00 0.61 -7.76
CA ARG A 28 -3.67 0.68 -8.38
C ARG A 28 -2.60 0.07 -7.50
N SER A 29 -2.67 0.31 -6.20
CA SER A 29 -1.80 -0.34 -5.22
C SER A 29 -2.41 -0.33 -3.84
N GLU A 30 -2.02 -1.29 -3.01
CA GLU A 30 -2.29 -1.30 -1.57
C GLU A 30 -1.05 -1.73 -0.79
N ALA A 31 -0.82 -1.12 0.36
CA ALA A 31 0.28 -1.43 1.26
C ALA A 31 -0.14 -1.12 2.69
N ASN A 32 0.55 -1.66 3.70
CA ASN A 32 0.34 -1.27 5.08
C ASN A 32 1.64 -0.72 5.67
N PHE A 33 1.49 0.26 6.55
CA PHE A 33 2.58 0.89 7.26
C PHE A 33 2.39 0.71 8.76
N LYS A 34 3.48 0.42 9.46
CA LYS A 34 3.54 0.31 10.91
C LYS A 34 4.76 1.09 11.37
N GLU A 35 4.53 2.14 12.14
CA GLU A 35 5.59 3.00 12.71
C GLU A 35 6.53 3.58 11.64
N GLY A 36 5.98 3.96 10.48
CA GLY A 36 6.74 4.53 9.36
C GLY A 36 7.44 3.49 8.47
N LYS A 37 7.21 2.19 8.68
CA LYS A 37 7.80 1.11 7.88
C LYS A 37 6.70 0.30 7.18
N LYS A 38 6.96 -0.19 5.97
CA LYS A 38 6.06 -1.15 5.32
C LYS A 38 5.98 -2.44 6.13
N GLU A 39 4.77 -2.95 6.30
CA GLU A 39 4.47 -4.17 7.04
C GLU A 39 3.40 -4.96 6.28
N GLY A 40 3.56 -6.27 6.13
CA GLY A 40 2.64 -7.12 5.39
C GLY A 40 2.75 -6.95 3.87
N TYR A 41 1.69 -7.30 3.13
CA TYR A 41 1.74 -7.30 1.67
C TYR A 41 1.62 -5.89 1.08
N GLU A 42 2.53 -5.58 0.17
CA GLU A 42 2.37 -4.57 -0.85
C GLU A 42 1.90 -5.24 -2.14
N ILE A 43 0.81 -4.75 -2.71
CA ILE A 43 0.23 -5.27 -3.95
C ILE A 43 0.11 -4.13 -4.94
N TYR A 44 0.57 -4.35 -6.16
CA TYR A 44 0.31 -3.46 -7.29
C TYR A 44 -0.65 -4.14 -8.24
N TYR A 45 -1.59 -3.37 -8.77
CA TYR A 45 -2.58 -3.83 -9.72
C TYR A 45 -2.37 -3.15 -11.08
N GLU A 46 -2.65 -3.89 -12.15
CA GLU A 46 -2.84 -3.33 -13.50
C GLU A 46 -4.21 -2.65 -13.60
N LYS A 47 -4.43 -1.83 -14.64
CA LYS A 47 -5.69 -1.08 -14.82
C LYS A 47 -6.93 -1.97 -14.95
N ASN A 48 -6.75 -3.23 -15.34
CA ASN A 48 -7.78 -4.25 -15.48
C ASN A 48 -8.11 -4.98 -14.16
N GLY A 49 -7.37 -4.68 -13.07
CA GLY A 49 -7.54 -5.31 -11.76
C GLY A 49 -6.64 -6.51 -11.50
N ASP A 50 -5.85 -6.96 -12.47
CA ASP A 50 -4.90 -8.06 -12.27
C ASP A 50 -3.76 -7.65 -11.34
N ILE A 51 -3.27 -8.59 -10.54
CA ILE A 51 -2.11 -8.36 -9.69
C ILE A 51 -0.86 -8.30 -10.57
N LYS A 52 -0.26 -7.11 -10.63
CA LYS A 52 1.02 -6.87 -11.29
C LYS A 52 2.17 -7.44 -10.48
N SER A 53 2.15 -7.19 -9.18
CA SER A 53 3.16 -7.68 -8.26
C SER A 53 2.61 -7.74 -6.85
N LYS A 54 3.13 -8.69 -6.08
CA LYS A 54 2.84 -8.85 -4.66
C LYS A 54 4.15 -9.11 -3.94
N THR A 55 4.46 -8.27 -2.96
CA THR A 55 5.69 -8.36 -2.17
C THR A 55 5.32 -8.32 -0.71
N LEU A 56 5.78 -9.30 0.07
CA LEU A 56 5.63 -9.28 1.52
C LEU A 56 6.73 -8.40 2.10
N TYR A 57 6.39 -7.49 3.01
CA TYR A 57 7.35 -6.71 3.78
C TYR A 57 7.24 -7.06 5.26
N GLN A 58 8.39 -7.08 5.93
CA GLN A 58 8.48 -7.15 7.38
C GLN A 58 9.51 -6.15 7.85
N ASP A 59 9.15 -5.29 8.81
CA ASP A 59 10.02 -4.22 9.31
C ASP A 59 10.60 -3.29 8.22
N GLY A 60 9.82 -3.07 7.15
CA GLY A 60 10.21 -2.26 6.00
C GLY A 60 11.10 -2.98 4.98
N MET A 61 11.44 -4.25 5.18
CA MET A 61 12.25 -5.05 4.26
C MET A 61 11.41 -6.07 3.50
N PRO A 62 11.61 -6.25 2.20
CA PRO A 62 10.92 -7.28 1.45
C PRO A 62 11.36 -8.68 1.92
N VAL A 63 10.40 -9.50 2.31
CA VAL A 63 10.56 -10.92 2.63
C VAL A 63 10.47 -11.71 1.32
N LYS A 64 11.46 -12.56 1.09
CA LYS A 64 11.58 -13.38 -0.11
C LYS A 64 11.10 -14.80 0.15
#